data_AF-D4Z103-F1
#
_entry.id   AF-D4Z103-F1
#
_cell.length_a   1.000
_cell.length_b   1.000
_cell.length_c   1.000
_cell.angle_alpha   90.00
_cell.angle_beta   90.00
_cell.angle_gamma   90.00
#
_symmetry.space_group_name_H-M   'P 1'
#
loop_
_entity.id
_entity.type
_entity.pdbx_description
1 polymer ?
#
loop_
_entity_poly.entity_id
_entity_poly.type
_entity_poly.pdbx_seq_one_letter_code
_entity_poly.pdbx_strand_id
1 'polypeptide(L)'
;MTFRNSKAMKMLASLGGDRRGLALIEFAYMAPIMLLLMVGGAELANYSITSMRISALALQVADNASRIGEGDPMAKKKVSEAQINDLLQGALAQGGNLNVNSTYVEKQSGGSSTIKNKARIIISSLEPDPDAGHVDRNYIHWQRCFGLARDFTPQYGVQGNDNLIGMGPTDRQVYAPPGAGVIFVELYYRYEPIFPVAQLESIGLPSYRTINAVAAMVVRDDRDYSQLYNTESVTPATC
;
A
#
# COMPACT_ATOMS: atom_id res chain seq x y z
N MET A 1 7.28 81.19 -6.10
CA MET A 1 7.18 79.74 -5.83
C MET A 1 5.75 79.30 -6.09
N THR A 2 5.43 78.52 -7.14
CA THR A 2 4.18 77.70 -7.28
C THR A 2 3.98 77.19 -8.71
N PHE A 3 4.74 76.19 -9.18
CA PHE A 3 4.39 75.47 -10.43
C PHE A 3 4.67 73.95 -10.40
N ARG A 4 5.02 73.39 -9.23
CA ARG A 4 5.46 71.98 -9.12
C ARG A 4 4.34 70.98 -8.81
N ASN A 5 3.14 71.43 -8.43
CA ASN A 5 2.04 70.55 -7.97
C ASN A 5 1.12 70.01 -9.08
N SER A 6 0.98 70.66 -10.24
CA SER A 6 -0.04 70.25 -11.24
C SER A 6 0.35 68.98 -12.01
N LYS A 7 1.64 68.77 -12.28
CA LYS A 7 2.12 67.53 -12.93
C LYS A 7 1.99 66.33 -11.99
N ALA A 8 2.32 66.49 -10.71
CA ALA A 8 2.18 65.44 -9.71
C ALA A 8 0.70 65.03 -9.55
N MET A 9 -0.22 65.99 -9.48
CA MET A 9 -1.66 65.71 -9.35
C MET A 9 -2.24 65.00 -10.59
N LYS A 10 -1.79 65.37 -11.80
CA LYS A 10 -2.16 64.67 -13.05
C LYS A 10 -1.59 63.25 -13.13
N MET A 11 -0.38 63.03 -12.60
CA MET A 11 0.27 61.71 -12.57
C MET A 11 -0.42 60.77 -11.56
N LEU A 12 -0.84 61.30 -10.40
CA LEU A 12 -1.67 60.60 -9.43
C LEU A 12 -3.08 60.28 -9.97
N ALA A 13 -3.69 61.21 -10.71
CA ALA A 13 -4.97 60.96 -11.38
C ALA A 13 -4.85 59.93 -12.51
N SER A 14 -3.73 59.89 -13.24
CA SER A 14 -3.50 58.88 -14.27
C SER A 14 -3.25 57.49 -13.71
N LEU A 15 -2.64 57.38 -12.52
CA LEU A 15 -2.49 56.12 -11.79
C LEU A 15 -3.84 55.53 -11.36
N GLY A 16 -4.78 56.37 -10.90
CA GLY A 16 -6.13 55.92 -10.52
C GLY A 16 -7.00 55.44 -11.68
N GLY A 17 -6.65 55.80 -12.93
CA GLY A 17 -7.32 55.33 -14.15
C GLY A 17 -6.57 54.22 -14.89
N ASP A 18 -5.41 53.78 -14.40
CA ASP A 18 -4.56 52.82 -15.09
C ASP A 18 -5.06 51.37 -14.90
N ARG A 19 -5.63 50.80 -15.96
CA ARG A 19 -6.17 49.42 -15.97
C ARG A 19 -5.17 48.38 -16.49
N ARG A 20 -3.95 48.81 -16.86
CA ARG A 20 -2.95 47.94 -17.50
C ARG A 20 -2.48 46.78 -16.61
N GLY A 21 -2.64 46.89 -15.28
CA GLY A 21 -2.30 45.85 -14.31
C GLY A 21 -3.48 45.01 -13.79
N LEU A 22 -4.73 45.30 -14.20
CA LEU A 22 -5.91 44.61 -13.65
C LEU A 22 -5.87 43.11 -13.92
N ALA A 23 -5.58 42.72 -15.17
CA ALA A 23 -5.45 41.32 -15.57
C ALA A 23 -4.33 40.57 -14.81
N LEU A 24 -3.24 41.27 -14.46
CA LEU A 24 -2.15 40.69 -13.67
C LEU A 24 -2.59 40.38 -12.24
N ILE A 25 -3.38 41.26 -11.63
CA ILE A 25 -3.90 41.09 -10.27
C ILE A 25 -4.97 39.99 -10.24
N GLU A 26 -5.87 39.96 -11.22
CA GLU A 26 -6.88 38.89 -11.36
C GLU A 26 -6.23 37.52 -11.53
N PHE A 27 -5.19 37.42 -12.38
CA PHE A 27 -4.40 36.20 -12.51
C PHE A 27 -3.69 35.83 -11.20
N ALA A 28 -3.09 36.80 -10.51
CA ALA A 28 -2.39 36.56 -9.24
C ALA A 28 -3.33 35.99 -8.16
N TYR A 29 -4.61 36.40 -8.13
CA TYR A 29 -5.59 35.85 -7.21
C TYR A 29 -6.11 34.46 -7.60
N MET A 30 -6.25 34.17 -8.90
CA MET A 30 -6.78 32.87 -9.37
C MET A 30 -5.71 31.78 -9.47
N ALA A 31 -4.46 32.15 -9.72
CA ALA A 31 -3.36 31.20 -9.93
C ALA A 31 -3.15 30.23 -8.74
N PRO A 32 -3.19 30.65 -7.46
CA PRO A 32 -3.02 29.73 -6.33
C PRO A 32 -4.13 28.68 -6.25
N ILE A 33 -5.39 29.08 -6.52
CA ILE A 33 -6.55 28.19 -6.48
C ILE A 33 -6.47 27.19 -7.64
N MET A 34 -6.18 27.67 -8.85
CA MET A 34 -6.01 26.81 -10.03
C MET A 34 -4.87 25.82 -9.85
N LEU A 35 -3.72 26.27 -9.32
CA LEU A 35 -2.58 25.41 -9.05
C LEU A 35 -2.94 24.33 -8.03
N LEU A 36 -3.63 24.69 -6.93
CA LEU A 36 -4.06 23.73 -5.92
C LEU A 36 -4.99 22.67 -6.50
N LEU A 37 -5.95 23.06 -7.34
CA LEU A 37 -6.85 22.12 -8.00
C LEU A 37 -6.13 21.21 -9.00
N MET A 38 -5.20 21.75 -9.80
CA MET A 38 -4.43 20.97 -10.77
C MET A 38 -3.49 19.97 -10.08
N VAL A 39 -2.72 20.43 -9.10
CA VAL A 39 -1.80 19.58 -8.33
C VAL A 39 -2.59 18.56 -7.51
N GLY A 40 -3.64 18.99 -6.81
CA GLY A 40 -4.49 18.10 -6.03
C GLY A 40 -5.18 17.05 -6.88
N GLY A 41 -5.67 17.42 -8.07
CA GLY A 41 -6.26 16.48 -9.03
C GLY A 41 -5.25 15.47 -9.57
N ALA A 42 -4.06 15.93 -9.95
CA ALA A 42 -2.99 15.04 -10.41
C ALA A 42 -2.51 14.09 -9.30
N GLU A 43 -2.39 14.58 -8.07
CA GLU A 43 -1.96 13.80 -6.91
C GLU A 43 -3.01 12.75 -6.53
N LEU A 44 -4.30 13.12 -6.53
CA LEU A 44 -5.40 12.19 -6.28
C LEU A 44 -5.46 11.09 -7.36
N ALA A 45 -5.28 11.47 -8.63
CA ALA A 45 -5.24 10.51 -9.73
C ALA A 45 -4.07 9.54 -9.57
N ASN A 46 -2.87 10.04 -9.23
CA ASN A 46 -1.70 9.20 -8.98
C ASN A 46 -1.92 8.26 -7.79
N TYR A 47 -2.46 8.77 -6.68
CA TYR A 47 -2.81 7.96 -5.51
C TYR A 47 -3.79 6.84 -5.85
N SER A 48 -4.85 7.16 -6.61
CA SER A 48 -5.83 6.18 -7.07
C SER A 48 -5.20 5.10 -7.94
N ILE A 49 -4.34 5.48 -8.91
CA ILE A 49 -3.64 4.52 -9.78
C ILE A 49 -2.71 3.63 -8.95
N THR A 50 -1.96 4.21 -7.99
CA THR A 50 -1.09 3.42 -7.12
C THR A 50 -1.90 2.46 -6.26
N SER A 51 -3.01 2.91 -5.66
CA SER A 51 -3.89 2.07 -4.85
C SER A 51 -4.45 0.88 -5.64
N MET A 52 -4.85 1.11 -6.90
CA MET A 52 -5.27 0.04 -7.81
C MET A 52 -4.14 -0.95 -8.10
N ARG A 53 -2.92 -0.47 -8.40
CA ARG A 53 -1.75 -1.34 -8.65
C ARG A 53 -1.39 -2.18 -7.44
N ILE A 54 -1.42 -1.60 -6.24
CA ILE A 54 -1.15 -2.30 -4.98
C ILE A 54 -2.21 -3.38 -4.72
N SER A 55 -3.48 -3.05 -4.94
CA SER A 55 -4.58 -4.02 -4.80
C SER A 55 -4.48 -5.16 -5.82
N ALA A 56 -4.14 -4.85 -7.08
CA ALA A 56 -3.93 -5.86 -8.12
C ALA A 56 -2.73 -6.76 -7.81
N LEU A 57 -1.64 -6.20 -7.27
CA LEU A 57 -0.47 -6.97 -6.84
C LEU A 57 -0.83 -7.91 -5.68
N ALA A 58 -1.54 -7.42 -4.65
CA ALA A 58 -1.98 -8.27 -3.54
C ALA A 58 -2.84 -9.46 -4.04
N LEU A 59 -3.77 -9.20 -4.96
CA LEU A 59 -4.60 -10.24 -5.58
C LEU A 59 -3.77 -11.23 -6.40
N GLN A 60 -2.81 -10.75 -7.20
CA GLN A 60 -1.92 -11.59 -7.99
C GLN A 60 -1.05 -12.49 -7.11
N VAL A 61 -0.53 -11.95 -5.99
CA VAL A 61 0.23 -12.72 -5.01
C VAL A 61 -0.66 -13.81 -4.39
N ALA A 62 -1.90 -13.49 -4.00
CA ALA A 62 -2.84 -14.46 -3.46
C ALA A 62 -3.19 -15.56 -4.48
N ASP A 63 -3.45 -15.21 -5.75
CA ASP A 63 -3.76 -16.21 -6.79
C ASP A 63 -2.56 -17.11 -7.08
N ASN A 64 -1.36 -16.53 -7.23
CA ASN A 64 -0.14 -17.32 -7.45
C ASN A 64 0.10 -18.27 -6.27
N ALA A 65 -0.08 -17.80 -5.03
CA ALA A 65 0.15 -18.60 -3.83
C ALA A 65 -0.93 -19.67 -3.61
N SER A 66 -2.13 -19.46 -4.13
CA SER A 66 -3.19 -20.48 -4.14
C SER A 66 -2.88 -21.66 -5.08
N ARG A 67 -1.91 -21.50 -5.99
CA ARG A 67 -1.54 -22.46 -7.04
C ARG A 67 -0.14 -23.07 -6.88
N ILE A 68 0.68 -22.60 -5.94
CA ILE A 68 1.97 -23.24 -5.66
C ILE A 68 1.75 -24.63 -5.05
N GLY A 69 2.69 -25.52 -5.31
CA GLY A 69 2.66 -26.89 -4.83
C GLY A 69 3.16 -27.84 -5.90
N GLU A 70 4.03 -28.75 -5.51
CA GLU A 70 4.61 -29.77 -6.38
C GLU A 70 4.31 -31.16 -5.85
N GLY A 71 4.25 -32.13 -6.76
CA GLY A 71 3.98 -33.53 -6.44
C GLY A 71 3.31 -34.27 -7.59
N ASP A 72 3.11 -35.56 -7.37
CA ASP A 72 2.32 -36.42 -8.25
C ASP A 72 0.87 -35.89 -8.34
N PRO A 73 0.25 -35.82 -9.55
CA PRO A 73 -1.16 -35.46 -9.71
C PRO A 73 -2.14 -36.28 -8.85
N MET A 74 -1.74 -37.49 -8.42
CA MET A 74 -2.55 -38.38 -7.59
C MET A 74 -2.31 -38.22 -6.08
N ALA A 75 -1.35 -37.37 -5.68
CA ALA A 75 -1.01 -37.11 -4.29
C ALA A 75 -1.32 -35.66 -3.89
N LYS A 76 -1.49 -35.43 -2.58
CA LYS A 76 -1.61 -34.07 -2.05
C LYS A 76 -0.35 -33.27 -2.37
N LYS A 77 -0.54 -32.10 -2.97
CA LYS A 77 0.58 -31.23 -3.37
C LYS A 77 1.29 -30.68 -2.15
N LYS A 78 2.61 -30.73 -2.17
CA LYS A 78 3.45 -30.22 -1.10
C LYS A 78 3.92 -28.83 -1.45
N VAL A 79 3.87 -27.91 -0.49
CA VAL A 79 4.41 -26.55 -0.64
C VAL A 79 5.75 -26.49 0.06
N SER A 80 6.78 -26.01 -0.65
CA SER A 80 8.09 -25.77 -0.05
C SER A 80 8.39 -24.29 0.21
N GLU A 81 9.29 -24.04 1.16
CA GLU A 81 9.83 -22.69 1.44
C GLU A 81 10.47 -22.07 0.20
N ALA A 82 11.11 -22.89 -0.65
CA ALA A 82 11.70 -22.42 -1.89
C ALA A 82 10.62 -21.84 -2.82
N GLN A 83 9.50 -22.55 -2.99
CA GLN A 83 8.37 -22.06 -3.79
C GLN A 83 7.77 -20.76 -3.24
N ILE A 84 7.66 -20.62 -1.92
CA ILE A 84 7.15 -19.39 -1.31
C ILE A 84 8.15 -18.24 -1.52
N ASN A 85 9.45 -18.49 -1.34
CA ASN A 85 10.49 -17.51 -1.59
C ASN A 85 10.51 -17.05 -3.05
N ASP A 86 10.41 -17.98 -3.99
CA ASP A 86 10.36 -17.69 -5.43
C ASP A 86 9.10 -16.91 -5.81
N LEU A 87 7.96 -17.24 -5.20
CA LEU A 87 6.73 -16.49 -5.36
C LEU A 87 6.87 -15.05 -4.86
N LEU A 88 7.46 -14.85 -3.69
CA LEU A 88 7.67 -13.52 -3.10
C LEU A 88 8.67 -12.69 -3.91
N GLN A 89 9.72 -13.33 -4.45
CA GLN A 89 10.64 -12.68 -5.39
C GLN A 89 9.96 -12.36 -6.72
N GLY A 90 9.10 -13.25 -7.23
CA GLY A 90 8.27 -13.01 -8.41
C GLY A 90 7.31 -11.84 -8.22
N ALA A 91 6.72 -11.72 -7.02
CA ALA A 91 5.87 -10.59 -6.65
C ALA A 91 6.63 -9.27 -6.66
N LEU A 92 7.90 -9.25 -6.22
CA LEU A 92 8.77 -8.08 -6.33
C LEU A 92 9.01 -7.70 -7.80
N ALA A 93 9.33 -8.69 -8.64
CA ALA A 93 9.57 -8.47 -10.06
C ALA A 93 8.31 -7.92 -10.77
N GLN A 94 7.13 -8.48 -10.46
CA GLN A 94 5.83 -8.02 -10.96
C GLN A 94 5.47 -6.63 -10.43
N GLY A 95 5.85 -6.33 -9.18
CA GLY A 95 5.69 -5.01 -8.58
C GLY A 95 6.53 -3.92 -9.26
N GLY A 96 7.55 -4.29 -10.04
CA GLY A 96 8.34 -3.38 -10.87
C GLY A 96 8.78 -2.12 -10.12
N ASN A 97 8.33 -0.96 -10.60
CA ASN A 97 8.67 0.36 -10.03
C ASN A 97 8.09 0.63 -8.62
N LEU A 98 7.28 -0.27 -8.06
CA LEU A 98 6.84 -0.16 -6.66
C LEU A 98 8.02 -0.29 -5.69
N ASN A 99 9.11 -0.93 -6.12
CA ASN A 99 10.39 -0.93 -5.44
C ASN A 99 10.26 -1.25 -3.93
N VAL A 100 9.70 -2.43 -3.63
CA VAL A 100 9.37 -2.89 -2.27
C VAL A 100 10.59 -2.90 -1.33
N ASN A 101 11.79 -3.05 -1.90
CA ASN A 101 13.08 -3.02 -1.19
C ASN A 101 13.74 -1.63 -1.17
N SER A 102 13.08 -0.59 -1.67
CA SER A 102 13.59 0.78 -1.60
C SER A 102 13.09 1.51 -0.37
N THR A 103 13.60 2.71 -0.22
CA THR A 103 13.31 3.60 0.89
C THR A 103 12.48 4.78 0.43
N TYR A 104 11.60 5.23 1.31
CA TYR A 104 10.79 6.44 1.23
C TYR A 104 11.40 7.48 2.18
N VAL A 105 11.59 8.70 1.68
CA VAL A 105 12.07 9.83 2.49
C VAL A 105 10.87 10.59 3.02
N GLU A 106 10.59 10.41 4.30
CA GLU A 106 9.53 11.15 4.98
C GLU A 106 10.05 12.53 5.40
N LYS A 107 9.55 13.59 4.75
CA LYS A 107 9.79 14.98 5.17
C LYS A 107 8.83 15.35 6.30
N GLN A 108 9.36 15.69 7.47
CA GLN A 108 8.56 16.20 8.58
C GLN A 108 8.44 17.74 8.52
N SER A 109 7.28 18.27 8.90
CA SER A 109 6.94 19.71 8.81
C SER A 109 7.78 20.63 9.72
N GLY A 110 8.79 20.13 10.43
CA GLY A 110 9.63 20.91 11.35
C GLY A 110 11.01 20.32 11.66
N GLY A 111 11.56 19.43 10.82
CA GLY A 111 12.82 18.76 11.16
C GLY A 111 13.45 17.89 10.06
N SER A 112 14.39 17.04 10.50
CA SER A 112 15.19 16.15 9.65
C SER A 112 14.33 15.13 8.90
N SER A 113 14.74 14.79 7.68
CA SER A 113 14.07 13.76 6.88
C SER A 113 14.41 12.37 7.41
N THR A 114 13.40 11.50 7.55
CA THR A 114 13.60 10.11 8.00
C THR A 114 13.49 9.16 6.82
N ILE A 115 14.46 8.25 6.68
CA ILE A 115 14.44 7.20 5.66
C ILE A 115 13.67 6.00 6.22
N LYS A 116 12.61 5.60 5.52
CA LYS A 116 11.74 4.48 5.87
C LYS A 116 11.70 3.47 4.73
N ASN A 117 11.45 2.19 5.00
CA ASN A 117 11.33 1.20 3.94
C ASN A 117 9.95 1.26 3.25
N LYS A 118 9.88 1.01 1.94
CA LYS A 118 8.71 1.40 1.14
C LYS A 118 7.52 0.46 1.29
N ALA A 119 7.73 -0.85 1.37
CA ALA A 119 6.62 -1.80 1.42
C ALA A 119 6.94 -3.10 2.15
N ARG A 120 5.88 -3.83 2.48
CA ARG A 120 5.92 -5.18 3.06
C ARG A 120 4.71 -5.99 2.56
N ILE A 121 4.98 -7.23 2.16
CA ILE A 121 3.98 -8.23 1.78
C ILE A 121 3.99 -9.29 2.87
N ILE A 122 2.81 -9.70 3.34
CA ILE A 122 2.61 -10.75 4.32
C ILE A 122 1.65 -11.75 3.69
N ILE A 123 2.04 -13.01 3.61
CA ILE A 123 1.21 -14.11 3.11
C ILE A 123 0.94 -15.05 4.28
N SER A 124 -0.33 -15.38 4.50
CA SER A 124 -0.81 -16.28 5.55
C SER A 124 -1.58 -17.45 4.93
N SER A 125 -1.35 -18.66 5.44
CA SER A 125 -2.23 -19.81 5.16
C SER A 125 -3.27 -19.90 6.27
N LEU A 126 -4.51 -19.53 5.94
CA LEU A 126 -5.67 -19.70 6.80
C LEU A 126 -6.32 -21.04 6.49
N GLU A 127 -6.46 -21.89 7.49
CA GLU A 127 -6.96 -23.26 7.32
C GLU A 127 -8.04 -23.55 8.39
N PRO A 128 -8.92 -24.54 8.17
CA PRO A 128 -9.88 -24.96 9.19
C PRO A 128 -9.15 -25.46 10.43
N ASP A 129 -9.57 -25.01 11.61
CA ASP A 129 -8.94 -25.40 12.87
C ASP A 129 -9.11 -26.92 13.09
N PRO A 130 -8.01 -27.67 13.33
CA PRO A 130 -8.09 -29.11 13.54
C PRO A 130 -8.68 -29.50 14.91
N ASP A 131 -8.78 -28.58 15.87
CA ASP A 131 -9.35 -28.87 17.19
C ASP A 131 -10.87 -29.07 17.09
N ALA A 132 -11.35 -30.23 17.55
CA ALA A 132 -12.78 -30.56 17.58
C ALA A 132 -13.62 -29.61 18.46
N GLY A 133 -13.01 -28.89 19.40
CA GLY A 133 -13.64 -27.84 20.20
C GLY A 133 -13.82 -26.52 19.45
N HIS A 134 -13.14 -26.33 18.32
CA HIS A 134 -13.12 -25.10 17.53
C HIS A 134 -13.99 -25.25 16.27
N VAL A 135 -15.30 -25.49 16.49
CA VAL A 135 -16.28 -25.63 15.40
C VAL A 135 -16.41 -24.34 14.59
N ASP A 136 -16.31 -24.45 13.26
CA ASP A 136 -16.35 -23.32 12.31
C ASP A 136 -15.30 -22.24 12.60
N ARG A 137 -14.13 -22.66 13.09
CA ARG A 137 -12.98 -21.80 13.32
C ARG A 137 -11.85 -22.08 12.37
N ASN A 138 -10.92 -21.14 12.35
CA ASN A 138 -9.76 -21.16 11.49
C ASN A 138 -8.50 -21.05 12.34
N TYR A 139 -7.39 -21.53 11.78
CA TYR A 139 -6.07 -21.32 12.33
C TYR A 139 -5.10 -20.82 11.24
N ILE A 140 -4.04 -20.13 11.66
CA ILE A 140 -3.00 -19.62 10.76
C ILE A 140 -1.83 -20.58 10.81
N HIS A 141 -1.74 -21.48 9.83
CA HIS A 141 -0.74 -22.54 9.84
C HIS A 141 0.69 -21.98 9.68
N TRP A 142 0.89 -21.10 8.70
CA TRP A 142 2.18 -20.46 8.46
C TRP A 142 1.99 -19.04 7.93
N GLN A 143 2.98 -18.19 8.18
CA GLN A 143 3.06 -16.86 7.61
C GLN A 143 4.45 -16.55 7.08
N ARG A 144 4.53 -15.96 5.89
CA ARG A 144 5.79 -15.50 5.31
C ARG A 144 5.72 -14.03 4.94
N CYS A 145 6.81 -13.32 5.19
CA CYS A 145 6.91 -11.88 5.01
C CYS A 145 8.03 -11.53 4.05
N PHE A 146 7.79 -10.53 3.22
CA PHE A 146 8.78 -10.00 2.30
C PHE A 146 8.75 -8.48 2.27
N GLY A 147 9.89 -7.85 2.02
CA GLY A 147 10.05 -6.40 2.03
C GLY A 147 10.63 -5.84 3.33
N LEU A 148 11.16 -4.63 3.23
CA LEU A 148 11.99 -4.05 4.29
C LEU A 148 11.17 -3.25 5.32
N ALA A 149 9.89 -2.96 5.09
CA ALA A 149 9.03 -2.20 6.02
C ALA A 149 8.62 -3.03 7.24
N ARG A 150 9.60 -3.43 8.06
CA ARG A 150 9.44 -4.29 9.24
C ARG A 150 8.70 -3.67 10.41
N ASP A 151 8.46 -2.37 10.34
CA ASP A 151 7.60 -1.67 11.29
C ASP A 151 6.11 -1.90 11.01
N PHE A 152 5.75 -2.47 9.85
CA PHE A 152 4.42 -3.02 9.62
C PHE A 152 4.35 -4.49 10.07
N THR A 153 3.45 -4.78 11.01
CA THR A 153 3.18 -6.14 11.53
C THR A 153 1.87 -6.68 10.94
N PRO A 154 1.66 -8.02 10.90
CA PRO A 154 0.37 -8.60 10.53
C PRO A 154 -0.78 -7.98 11.33
N GLN A 155 -1.87 -7.61 10.67
CA GLN A 155 -3.02 -6.96 11.31
C GLN A 155 -4.15 -7.94 11.65
N TYR A 156 -4.17 -9.11 11.00
CA TYR A 156 -5.30 -10.05 11.07
C TYR A 156 -4.91 -11.41 11.67
N GLY A 157 -3.94 -11.39 12.59
CA GLY A 157 -3.42 -12.56 13.29
C GLY A 157 -2.00 -12.90 12.91
N VAL A 158 -1.36 -13.71 13.75
CA VAL A 158 0.02 -14.20 13.58
C VAL A 158 0.05 -15.71 13.40
N GLN A 159 1.13 -16.23 12.82
CA GLN A 159 1.35 -17.67 12.67
C GLN A 159 1.11 -18.40 14.00
N GLY A 160 0.33 -19.47 13.95
CA GLY A 160 -0.05 -20.30 15.09
C GLY A 160 -1.28 -19.81 15.86
N ASN A 161 -1.88 -18.66 15.52
CA ASN A 161 -3.19 -18.32 16.09
C ASN A 161 -4.26 -19.32 15.60
N ASP A 162 -5.04 -19.82 16.54
CA ASP A 162 -6.14 -20.76 16.38
C ASP A 162 -7.47 -20.13 16.85
N ASN A 163 -8.57 -20.89 16.80
CA ASN A 163 -9.90 -20.45 17.21
C ASN A 163 -10.37 -19.13 16.55
N LEU A 164 -9.89 -18.83 15.35
CA LEU A 164 -10.20 -17.58 14.66
C LEU A 164 -11.56 -17.68 13.97
N ILE A 165 -12.38 -16.64 14.14
CA ILE A 165 -13.66 -16.51 13.43
C ILE A 165 -13.44 -16.33 11.92
N GLY A 166 -12.33 -15.71 11.54
CA GLY A 166 -11.90 -15.48 10.17
C GLY A 166 -10.80 -14.43 10.11
N MET A 167 -10.23 -14.24 8.93
CA MET A 167 -9.12 -13.31 8.70
C MET A 167 -9.56 -12.13 7.83
N GLY A 168 -9.15 -10.92 8.20
CA GLY A 168 -9.43 -9.70 7.45
C GLY A 168 -10.20 -8.65 8.25
N PRO A 169 -10.55 -7.51 7.61
CA PRO A 169 -11.27 -6.43 8.28
C PRO A 169 -12.59 -6.90 8.88
N THR A 170 -13.00 -6.27 9.98
CA THR A 170 -14.31 -6.49 10.60
C THR A 170 -15.42 -6.42 9.54
N ASP A 171 -16.37 -7.36 9.63
CA ASP A 171 -17.49 -7.55 8.70
C ASP A 171 -17.10 -7.92 7.24
N ARG A 172 -15.81 -8.14 6.96
CA ARG A 172 -15.29 -8.56 5.65
C ARG A 172 -14.22 -9.66 5.80
N GLN A 173 -14.42 -10.53 6.78
CA GLN A 173 -13.51 -11.63 7.07
C GLN A 173 -13.71 -12.77 6.07
N VAL A 174 -12.61 -13.43 5.72
CA VAL A 174 -12.63 -14.69 4.99
C VAL A 174 -12.46 -15.86 5.95
N TYR A 175 -13.05 -16.98 5.57
CA TYR A 175 -12.99 -18.25 6.29
C TYR A 175 -12.51 -19.34 5.34
N ALA A 176 -11.77 -20.29 5.89
CA ALA A 176 -11.30 -21.45 5.15
C ALA A 176 -12.47 -22.43 4.93
N PRO A 177 -12.75 -22.84 3.68
CA PRO A 177 -13.75 -23.87 3.42
C PRO A 177 -13.33 -25.22 4.03
N PRO A 178 -14.30 -26.12 4.31
CA PRO A 178 -13.97 -27.47 4.75
C PRO A 178 -13.04 -28.18 3.75
N GLY A 179 -11.91 -28.69 4.24
CA GLY A 179 -10.93 -29.43 3.44
C GLY A 179 -10.03 -28.59 2.54
N ALA A 180 -10.12 -27.25 2.59
CA ALA A 180 -9.26 -26.35 1.81
C ALA A 180 -8.79 -25.16 2.65
N GLY A 181 -7.58 -24.69 2.36
CA GLY A 181 -7.03 -23.46 2.92
C GLY A 181 -7.38 -22.23 2.08
N VAL A 182 -7.22 -21.06 2.67
CA VAL A 182 -7.28 -19.75 2.02
C VAL A 182 -5.92 -19.10 2.20
N ILE A 183 -5.32 -18.68 1.09
CA ILE A 183 -4.18 -17.78 1.15
C ILE A 183 -4.68 -16.36 1.35
N PHE A 184 -4.27 -15.74 2.44
CA PHE A 184 -4.57 -14.35 2.76
C PHE A 184 -3.31 -13.51 2.65
N VAL A 185 -3.39 -12.40 1.92
CA VAL A 185 -2.27 -11.50 1.65
C VAL A 185 -2.57 -10.13 2.22
N GLU A 186 -1.66 -9.61 3.03
CA GLU A 186 -1.63 -8.21 3.43
C GLU A 186 -0.47 -7.52 2.68
N LEU A 187 -0.75 -6.41 2.03
CA LEU A 187 0.24 -5.60 1.34
C LEU A 187 0.21 -4.19 1.91
N TYR A 188 1.30 -3.80 2.54
CA TYR A 188 1.55 -2.46 3.04
C TYR A 188 2.48 -1.70 2.11
N TYR A 189 2.10 -0.48 1.73
CA TYR A 189 2.89 0.38 0.86
C TYR A 189 2.88 1.83 1.34
N ARG A 190 4.05 2.46 1.40
CA ARG A 190 4.21 3.90 1.66
C ARG A 190 4.07 4.66 0.36
N TYR A 191 3.02 5.45 0.27
CA TYR A 191 2.76 6.25 -0.91
C TYR A 191 3.74 7.42 -0.99
N GLU A 192 4.26 7.64 -2.20
CA GLU A 192 5.21 8.70 -2.50
C GLU A 192 4.53 9.71 -3.43
N PRO A 193 4.23 10.93 -2.94
CA PRO A 193 3.57 11.94 -3.73
C PRO A 193 4.44 12.42 -4.91
N ILE A 194 3.79 12.81 -6.01
CA ILE A 194 4.50 13.46 -7.14
C ILE A 194 4.89 14.89 -6.72
N PHE A 195 3.98 15.56 -6.01
CA PHE A 195 4.21 16.90 -5.50
C PHE A 195 4.34 16.84 -3.98
N PRO A 196 5.57 16.84 -3.43
CA PRO A 196 5.79 16.89 -2.00
C PRO A 196 5.52 18.31 -1.48
N VAL A 197 4.26 18.73 -1.51
CA VAL A 197 3.79 19.97 -0.91
C VAL A 197 3.79 19.77 0.61
N ALA A 198 4.94 20.07 1.22
CA ALA A 198 5.25 19.90 2.64
C ALA A 198 4.30 20.64 3.61
N GLN A 199 3.31 21.36 3.09
CA GLN A 199 2.44 22.26 3.84
C GLN A 199 0.95 21.94 3.69
N LEU A 200 0.56 20.92 2.90
CA LEU A 200 -0.86 20.52 2.85
C LEU A 200 -1.38 20.12 4.24
N GLU A 201 -0.55 19.44 5.04
CA GLU A 201 -0.91 19.11 6.42
C GLU A 201 -1.04 20.35 7.31
N SER A 202 -0.23 21.38 7.07
CA SER A 202 -0.28 22.63 7.85
C SER A 202 -1.56 23.43 7.62
N ILE A 203 -2.28 23.15 6.53
CA ILE A 203 -3.60 23.70 6.22
C ILE A 203 -4.73 22.68 6.42
N GLY A 204 -4.47 21.58 7.13
CA GLY A 204 -5.47 20.59 7.54
C GLY A 204 -5.88 19.57 6.46
N LEU A 205 -5.13 19.47 5.36
CA LEU A 205 -5.40 18.47 4.31
C LEU A 205 -4.64 17.16 4.62
N PRO A 206 -5.32 16.00 4.50
CA PRO A 206 -4.73 14.71 4.81
C PRO A 206 -3.57 14.40 3.85
N SER A 207 -2.43 13.99 4.40
CA SER A 207 -1.35 13.41 3.62
C SER A 207 -1.64 11.93 3.35
N TYR A 208 -1.64 11.56 2.07
CA TYR A 208 -1.72 10.17 1.67
C TYR A 208 -0.39 9.48 2.01
N ARG A 209 -0.22 8.94 3.21
CA ARG A 209 1.08 8.35 3.63
C ARG A 209 1.18 6.87 3.34
N THR A 210 0.08 6.13 3.42
CA THR A 210 0.09 4.66 3.34
C THR A 210 -1.09 4.12 2.55
N ILE A 211 -0.87 2.98 1.91
CA ILE A 211 -1.86 2.19 1.18
C ILE A 211 -1.77 0.77 1.74
N ASN A 212 -2.89 0.27 2.24
CA ASN A 212 -3.02 -1.11 2.70
C ASN A 212 -3.98 -1.82 1.76
N ALA A 213 -3.55 -2.92 1.17
CA ALA A 213 -4.40 -3.81 0.40
C ALA A 213 -4.44 -5.18 1.07
N VAL A 214 -5.61 -5.81 1.02
CA VAL A 214 -5.81 -7.19 1.43
C VAL A 214 -6.41 -7.96 0.26
N ALA A 215 -5.98 -9.21 0.09
CA ALA A 215 -6.55 -10.12 -0.88
C ALA A 215 -6.58 -11.53 -0.30
N ALA A 216 -7.56 -12.32 -0.71
CA ALA A 216 -7.71 -13.69 -0.25
C ALA A 216 -8.09 -14.59 -1.43
N MET A 217 -7.51 -15.78 -1.49
CA MET A 217 -7.82 -16.76 -2.51
C MET A 217 -7.85 -18.17 -1.92
N VAL A 218 -8.91 -18.91 -2.20
CA VAL A 218 -9.02 -20.33 -1.82
C VAL A 218 -7.94 -21.12 -2.58
N VAL A 219 -7.21 -21.98 -1.87
CA VAL A 219 -6.24 -22.91 -2.47
C VAL A 219 -6.98 -23.82 -3.44
N ARG A 220 -6.50 -23.89 -4.68
CA ARG A 220 -7.22 -24.54 -5.78
C ARG A 220 -6.93 -26.04 -5.90
N ASP A 221 -5.75 -26.45 -5.46
CA ASP A 221 -5.29 -27.83 -5.52
C ASP A 221 -5.49 -28.55 -4.19
N ASP A 222 -5.62 -29.88 -4.21
CA ASP A 222 -5.58 -30.68 -2.99
C ASP A 222 -4.15 -30.64 -2.42
N ARG A 223 -3.98 -29.89 -1.32
CA ARG A 223 -2.69 -29.56 -0.72
C ARG A 223 -2.48 -30.37 0.56
N ASP A 224 -1.23 -30.73 0.80
CA ASP A 224 -0.81 -31.29 2.08
C ASP A 224 -0.69 -30.17 3.11
N TYR A 225 -1.57 -30.21 4.10
CA TYR A 225 -1.63 -29.26 5.22
C TYR A 225 -0.95 -29.80 6.48
N SER A 226 -0.22 -30.91 6.42
CA SER A 226 0.47 -31.46 7.59
C SER A 226 1.67 -30.64 8.04
N GLN A 227 2.38 -30.03 7.10
CA GLN A 227 3.54 -29.19 7.36
C GLN A 227 3.93 -28.38 6.12
N LEU A 228 4.76 -27.36 6.34
CA LEU A 228 5.48 -26.69 5.28
C LEU A 228 6.85 -27.35 5.07
N TYR A 229 7.21 -27.64 3.82
CA TYR A 229 8.43 -28.39 3.49
C TYR A 229 9.61 -27.45 3.26
N ASN A 230 10.82 -27.88 3.61
CA ASN A 230 12.06 -27.15 3.30
C ASN A 230 13.19 -28.13 2.94
N THR A 231 12.92 -29.04 2.00
CA THR A 231 13.89 -30.05 1.56
C THR A 231 15.09 -29.40 0.86
N GLU A 232 14.87 -28.24 0.26
CA GLU A 232 15.83 -27.41 -0.45
C GLU A 232 16.75 -26.62 0.49
N SER A 233 16.49 -26.64 1.81
CA SER A 233 17.29 -25.97 2.84
C SER A 233 17.45 -24.46 2.60
N VAL A 234 16.41 -23.80 2.10
CA VAL A 234 16.39 -22.35 1.91
C VAL A 234 16.06 -21.64 3.21
N THR A 235 16.49 -20.37 3.35
CA THR A 235 16.11 -19.54 4.49
C THR A 235 14.60 -19.22 4.43
N PRO A 236 13.79 -19.59 5.43
CA PRO A 236 12.38 -19.22 5.47
C PRO A 236 12.21 -17.70 5.55
N ALA A 237 11.29 -17.15 4.76
CA ALA A 237 10.95 -15.72 4.80
C ALA A 237 10.06 -15.39 6.01
N THR A 238 10.60 -15.49 7.22
CA THR A 238 9.86 -15.29 8.46
C THR A 238 9.37 -13.85 8.63
N CYS A 239 8.15 -13.72 9.15
CA CYS A 239 7.65 -12.48 9.74
C CYS A 239 8.31 -12.27 11.12
#